data_AF-A0A6X4QS38-F1
#
_entry.id   AF-A0A6X4QS38-F1
#
_cell.length_a   1.000
_cell.length_b   1.000
_cell.length_c   1.000
_cell.angle_alpha   90.00
_cell.angle_beta   90.00
_cell.angle_gamma   90.00
#
_symmetry.space_group_name_H-M   'P 1'
#
loop_
_entity.id
_entity.type
_entity.pdbx_description
1 polymer ?
#
loop_
_entity_poly.entity_id
_entity_poly.type
_entity_poly.pdbx_seq_one_letter_code
_entity_poly.pdbx_strand_id
1 'polypeptide(L)'
;IAETFRTMPDVERSFHPYHSFCAWGKDKKQILANQPLAKSMGDESPLGKMYQLDAKIILFGVDNNNNTSLHLAEERSNVFPLIENQAAFLKNGEIIWEKYQEIDYNSDVFIALGRAYEKERDFHPTTIIGAPTKIYDMRDLVDFGTNYFQTKNH
;
A
#
# COMPACT_ATOMS: atom_id res chain seq x y z
N ILE A 1 -16.53 4.51 -2.83
CA ILE A 1 -16.31 3.83 -1.53
C ILE A 1 -15.36 4.64 -0.65
N ALA A 2 -14.10 4.86 -1.05
CA ALA A 2 -13.10 5.56 -0.22
C ALA A 2 -13.55 6.93 0.32
N GLU A 3 -14.10 7.81 -0.54
CA GLU A 3 -14.58 9.14 -0.12
C GLU A 3 -15.71 9.12 0.91
N THR A 4 -16.59 8.12 0.83
CA THR A 4 -17.64 7.91 1.83
C THR A 4 -17.07 7.31 3.10
N PHE A 5 -16.17 6.33 2.99
CA PHE A 5 -15.56 5.65 4.13
C PHE A 5 -14.78 6.63 5.01
N ARG A 6 -13.99 7.53 4.44
CA ARG A 6 -13.17 8.48 5.21
C ARG A 6 -13.98 9.49 6.05
N THR A 7 -15.29 9.64 5.80
CA THR A 7 -16.16 10.55 6.55
C THR A 7 -17.10 9.83 7.52
N MET A 8 -17.05 8.49 7.57
CA MET A 8 -17.88 7.71 8.48
C MET A 8 -17.46 7.93 9.95
N PRO A 9 -18.40 7.79 10.90
CA PRO A 9 -18.08 7.83 12.33
C PRO A 9 -16.95 6.86 12.69
N ASP A 10 -16.07 7.31 13.59
CA ASP A 10 -14.94 6.54 14.11
C ASP A 10 -13.86 6.12 13.09
N VAL A 11 -13.94 6.57 11.84
CA VAL A 11 -12.84 6.41 10.88
C VAL A 11 -11.76 7.44 11.15
N GLU A 12 -10.52 6.97 11.25
CA GLU A 12 -9.34 7.84 11.41
C GLU A 12 -8.51 7.82 10.13
N ARG A 13 -7.66 8.84 9.94
CA ARG A 13 -6.78 9.00 8.77
C ARG A 13 -5.35 9.29 9.22
N SER A 14 -4.36 8.68 8.56
CA SER A 14 -2.95 9.02 8.78
C SER A 14 -2.58 10.38 8.16
N PHE A 15 -1.50 10.99 8.64
CA PHE A 15 -1.17 12.40 8.33
C PHE A 15 -0.34 12.60 7.04
N HIS A 16 -0.12 11.57 6.22
CA HIS A 16 0.73 11.71 5.03
C HIS A 16 0.04 12.55 3.93
N PRO A 17 0.71 13.56 3.36
CA PRO A 17 0.09 14.51 2.42
C PRO A 17 -0.36 13.87 1.10
N TYR A 18 0.35 12.87 0.61
CA TYR A 18 0.06 12.21 -0.68
C TYR A 18 -0.51 10.79 -0.56
N HIS A 19 -0.15 10.08 0.51
CA HIS A 19 -0.29 8.63 0.62
C HIS A 19 -0.97 8.22 1.93
N SER A 20 -1.85 9.08 2.44
CA SER A 20 -2.59 8.79 3.67
C SER A 20 -3.49 7.56 3.53
N PHE A 21 -3.70 6.85 4.63
CA PHE A 21 -4.64 5.73 4.75
C PHE A 21 -5.77 6.11 5.69
N CYS A 22 -6.94 5.48 5.52
CA CYS A 22 -8.04 5.54 6.47
C CYS A 22 -8.24 4.16 7.10
N ALA A 23 -8.57 4.11 8.40
CA ALA A 23 -8.83 2.86 9.10
C ALA A 23 -9.95 3.00 10.12
N TRP A 24 -10.64 1.88 10.36
CA TRP A 24 -11.72 1.75 11.33
C TRP A 24 -11.55 0.44 12.10
N GLY A 25 -12.07 0.40 13.33
CA GLY A 25 -12.06 -0.79 14.17
C GLY A 25 -10.88 -0.84 15.14
N LYS A 26 -10.62 -2.04 15.66
CA LYS A 26 -9.76 -2.30 16.83
C LYS A 26 -8.36 -1.70 16.70
N ASP A 27 -7.69 -1.95 15.57
CA ASP A 27 -6.26 -1.66 15.40
C ASP A 27 -5.98 -0.37 14.62
N LYS A 28 -7.02 0.45 14.35
CA LYS A 28 -6.91 1.66 13.50
C LYS A 28 -5.81 2.62 13.95
N LYS A 29 -5.69 2.86 15.26
CA LYS A 29 -4.68 3.78 15.83
C LYS A 29 -3.27 3.25 15.64
N GLN A 30 -3.07 1.95 15.84
CA GLN A 30 -1.78 1.30 15.62
C GLN A 30 -1.37 1.41 14.16
N ILE A 31 -2.28 1.06 13.23
CA ILE A 31 -2.04 1.07 11.79
C ILE A 31 -1.70 2.48 11.29
N LEU A 32 -2.44 3.50 11.74
CA LEU A 32 -2.32 4.87 11.20
C LEU A 32 -1.26 5.74 11.88
N ALA A 33 -0.74 5.35 13.04
CA ALA A 33 0.22 6.17 13.79
C ALA A 33 1.49 6.44 12.97
N ASN A 34 2.11 7.61 13.15
CA ASN A 34 3.50 7.89 12.73
C ASN A 34 3.86 7.46 11.29
N GLN A 35 2.96 7.61 10.31
CA GLN A 35 3.34 7.36 8.90
C GLN A 35 4.46 8.35 8.52
N PRO A 36 5.64 7.85 8.09
CA PRO A 36 6.77 8.72 7.77
C PRO A 36 6.52 9.49 6.48
N LEU A 37 7.20 10.63 6.32
CA LEU A 37 7.18 11.41 5.09
C LEU A 37 7.98 10.73 3.96
N ALA A 38 9.19 10.27 4.28
CA ALA A 38 9.99 9.44 3.38
C ALA A 38 9.61 7.97 3.51
N LYS A 39 9.74 7.19 2.43
CA LYS A 39 9.37 5.75 2.40
C LYS A 39 7.96 5.52 2.93
N SER A 40 7.04 6.35 2.45
CA SER A 40 5.67 6.49 2.97
C SER A 40 4.81 5.23 2.79
N MET A 41 5.29 4.25 2.00
CA MET A 41 4.72 2.90 1.80
C MET A 41 5.61 1.76 2.33
N GLY A 42 6.71 2.06 3.03
CA GLY A 42 7.66 1.08 3.57
C GLY A 42 7.25 0.41 4.88
N ASP A 43 8.20 -0.18 5.60
CA ASP A 43 7.92 -0.96 6.82
C ASP A 43 7.33 -0.16 7.99
N GLU A 44 7.63 1.14 8.09
CA GLU A 44 7.06 2.03 9.11
C GLU A 44 5.69 2.60 8.73
N SER A 45 5.25 2.39 7.48
CA SER A 45 3.96 2.85 6.97
C SER A 45 2.78 2.00 7.47
N PRO A 46 1.53 2.44 7.22
CA PRO A 46 0.35 1.60 7.39
C PRO A 46 0.45 0.23 6.69
N LEU A 47 1.12 0.14 5.53
CA LEU A 47 1.32 -1.15 4.84
C LEU A 47 2.21 -2.09 5.65
N GLY A 48 3.35 -1.61 6.13
CA GLY A 48 4.25 -2.41 6.95
C GLY A 48 3.58 -2.91 8.24
N LYS A 49 2.72 -2.08 8.84
CA LYS A 49 1.96 -2.45 10.04
C LYS A 49 0.87 -3.48 9.75
N MET A 50 0.13 -3.32 8.65
CA MET A 50 -0.84 -4.34 8.22
C MET A 50 -0.16 -5.66 7.88
N TYR A 51 1.02 -5.62 7.27
CA TYR A 51 1.86 -6.81 7.06
C TYR A 51 2.20 -7.49 8.39
N GLN A 52 2.56 -6.73 9.44
CA GLN A 52 2.86 -7.32 10.75
C GLN A 52 1.64 -7.92 11.47
N LEU A 53 0.43 -7.50 11.08
CA LEU A 53 -0.84 -7.96 11.65
C LEU A 53 -1.49 -9.09 10.85
N ASP A 54 -0.77 -9.73 9.92
CA ASP A 54 -1.30 -10.81 9.06
C ASP A 54 -2.57 -10.39 8.30
N ALA A 55 -2.59 -9.15 7.80
CA ALA A 55 -3.76 -8.61 7.12
C ALA A 55 -4.13 -9.39 5.85
N LYS A 56 -5.39 -9.30 5.48
CA LYS A 56 -5.89 -9.73 4.17
C LYS A 56 -6.10 -8.52 3.26
N ILE A 57 -5.83 -8.70 1.98
CA ILE A 57 -6.13 -7.71 0.93
C ILE A 57 -7.37 -8.17 0.19
N ILE A 58 -8.29 -7.26 -0.08
CA ILE A 58 -9.49 -7.57 -0.87
C ILE A 58 -9.59 -6.58 -2.02
N LEU A 59 -9.58 -7.12 -3.25
CA LEU A 59 -9.82 -6.35 -4.47
C LEU A 59 -11.24 -6.66 -4.97
N PHE A 60 -12.14 -5.68 -4.84
CA PHE A 60 -13.52 -5.78 -5.33
C PHE A 60 -13.64 -5.17 -6.72
N GLY A 61 -13.78 -6.00 -7.76
CA GLY A 61 -13.98 -5.56 -9.15
C GLY A 61 -12.79 -4.86 -9.79
N VAL A 62 -11.61 -4.90 -9.14
CA VAL A 62 -10.36 -4.28 -9.62
C VAL A 62 -9.23 -5.31 -9.67
N ASP A 63 -8.20 -5.01 -10.46
CA ASP A 63 -7.01 -5.87 -10.58
C ASP A 63 -5.82 -5.31 -9.77
N ASN A 64 -4.69 -6.01 -9.81
CA ASN A 64 -3.52 -5.72 -8.97
C ASN A 64 -2.86 -4.36 -9.24
N ASN A 65 -3.14 -3.68 -10.35
CA ASN A 65 -2.76 -2.27 -10.53
C ASN A 65 -3.41 -1.33 -9.49
N ASN A 66 -4.48 -1.77 -8.82
CA ASN A 66 -5.09 -1.03 -7.70
C ASN A 66 -4.68 -1.59 -6.32
N ASN A 67 -3.71 -2.50 -6.28
CA ASN A 67 -3.28 -3.16 -5.05
C ASN A 67 -2.10 -2.42 -4.41
N THR A 68 -2.41 -1.41 -3.60
CA THR A 68 -1.41 -0.55 -2.93
C THR A 68 -0.43 -1.34 -2.07
N SER A 69 -0.77 -2.54 -1.57
CA SER A 69 0.14 -3.34 -0.76
C SER A 69 1.42 -3.71 -1.48
N LEU A 70 1.39 -3.79 -2.82
CA LEU A 70 2.55 -4.15 -3.63
C LEU A 70 3.63 -3.06 -3.64
N HIS A 71 3.31 -1.81 -3.27
CA HIS A 71 4.35 -0.80 -3.02
C HIS A 71 5.26 -1.16 -1.84
N LEU A 72 4.77 -1.92 -0.85
CA LEU A 72 5.65 -2.45 0.20
C LEU A 72 6.65 -3.46 -0.37
N ALA A 73 6.25 -4.22 -1.39
CA ALA A 73 7.15 -5.12 -2.09
C ALA A 73 8.21 -4.37 -2.91
N GLU A 74 7.84 -3.25 -3.53
CA GLU A 74 8.80 -2.35 -4.20
C GLU A 74 9.83 -1.81 -3.19
N GLU A 75 9.38 -1.27 -2.06
CA GLU A 75 10.25 -0.77 -0.97
C GLU A 75 11.23 -1.83 -0.47
N ARG A 76 10.75 -3.05 -0.22
CA ARG A 76 11.58 -4.14 0.30
C ARG A 76 12.52 -4.75 -0.73
N SER A 77 12.20 -4.64 -2.01
CA SER A 77 13.05 -5.19 -3.07
C SER A 77 14.38 -4.45 -3.17
N ASN A 78 14.42 -3.16 -2.83
CA ASN A 78 15.57 -2.27 -2.93
C ASN A 78 16.18 -2.21 -4.34
N VAL A 79 15.39 -2.46 -5.39
CA VAL A 79 15.83 -2.38 -6.79
C VAL A 79 15.35 -1.14 -7.54
N PHE A 80 14.43 -0.38 -6.96
CA PHE A 80 13.87 0.82 -7.58
C PHE A 80 14.67 2.07 -7.23
N PRO A 81 14.83 3.02 -8.16
CA PRO A 81 15.53 4.27 -7.91
C PRO A 81 14.73 5.18 -6.97
N LEU A 82 15.46 5.98 -6.18
CA LEU A 82 14.88 7.04 -5.36
C LEU A 82 14.79 8.34 -6.16
N ILE A 83 13.69 9.06 -5.99
CA ILE A 83 13.46 10.41 -6.49
C ILE A 83 13.34 11.40 -5.34
N GLU A 84 13.63 12.68 -5.60
CA GLU A 84 13.37 13.76 -4.63
C GLU A 84 11.94 14.27 -4.80
N ASN A 85 11.17 14.24 -3.72
CA ASN A 85 9.84 14.83 -3.62
C ASN A 85 9.82 15.95 -2.57
N GLN A 86 8.74 16.72 -2.56
CA GLN A 86 8.53 17.79 -1.57
C GLN A 86 7.07 17.86 -1.17
N ALA A 87 6.82 18.16 0.10
CA ALA A 87 5.49 18.35 0.64
C ALA A 87 5.39 19.66 1.43
N ALA A 88 4.23 20.30 1.37
CA ALA A 88 3.90 21.49 2.13
C ALA A 88 3.15 21.12 3.41
N PHE A 89 3.61 21.62 4.55
CA PHE A 89 2.99 21.43 5.87
C PHE A 89 2.62 22.77 6.49
N LEU A 90 1.44 22.84 7.11
CA LEU A 90 1.06 23.98 7.96
C LEU A 90 1.63 23.76 9.37
N LYS A 91 2.65 24.53 9.74
CA LYS A 91 3.27 24.51 11.08
C LYS A 91 3.19 25.91 11.67
N ASN A 92 2.55 26.03 12.84
CA ASN A 92 2.35 27.32 13.54
C ASN A 92 1.74 28.43 12.67
N GLY A 93 0.85 28.09 11.73
CA GLY A 93 0.21 29.05 10.84
C GLY A 93 1.01 29.39 9.56
N GLU A 94 2.20 28.83 9.39
CA GLU A 94 3.05 29.04 8.21
C GLU A 94 3.18 27.77 7.36
N ILE A 95 3.32 27.94 6.04
CA ILE A 95 3.57 26.83 5.12
C ILE A 95 5.07 26.57 5.07
N ILE A 96 5.48 25.38 5.50
CA ILE A 96 6.85 24.89 5.43
C ILE A 96 6.94 23.79 4.37
N TRP A 97 7.89 23.92 3.45
CA TRP A 97 8.18 22.91 2.44
C TRP A 97 9.30 22.00 2.93
N GLU A 98 9.05 20.71 2.97
CA GLU A 98 10.03 19.69 3.33
C GLU A 98 10.33 18.80 2.14
N LYS A 99 11.61 18.66 1.83
CA LYS A 99 12.12 17.75 0.80
C LYS A 99 12.42 16.38 1.40
N TYR A 100 12.18 15.34 0.65
CA TYR A 100 12.40 13.96 1.07
C TYR A 100 12.65 13.05 -0.14
N GLN A 101 13.20 11.86 0.10
CA GLN A 101 13.43 10.87 -0.94
C GLN A 101 12.49 9.67 -0.77
N GLU A 102 11.92 9.20 -1.87
CA GLU A 102 11.10 7.99 -1.92
C GLU A 102 11.21 7.33 -3.30
N ILE A 103 10.71 6.10 -3.42
CA ILE A 103 10.61 5.41 -4.70
C ILE A 103 9.60 6.13 -5.59
N ASP A 104 9.86 6.19 -6.90
CA ASP A 104 8.85 6.57 -7.90
C ASP A 104 7.87 5.41 -8.08
N TYR A 105 6.87 5.34 -7.20
CA TYR A 105 5.90 4.25 -7.13
C TYR A 105 5.14 4.08 -8.45
N ASN A 106 5.23 2.90 -9.07
CA ASN A 106 4.56 2.61 -10.33
C ASN A 106 3.78 1.28 -10.29
N SER A 107 2.46 1.36 -10.38
CA SER A 107 1.56 0.20 -10.35
C SER A 107 1.44 -0.58 -11.66
N ASP A 108 2.03 -0.14 -12.76
CA ASP A 108 1.88 -0.77 -14.09
C ASP A 108 2.38 -2.22 -14.09
N VAL A 109 3.43 -2.50 -13.32
CA VAL A 109 4.03 -3.84 -13.21
C VAL A 109 3.22 -4.80 -12.33
N PHE A 110 2.27 -4.29 -11.56
CA PHE A 110 1.54 -5.08 -10.56
C PHE A 110 0.57 -6.09 -11.19
N ILE A 111 0.05 -5.84 -12.39
CA ILE A 111 -0.77 -6.82 -13.10
C ILE A 111 0.07 -8.06 -13.40
N ALA A 112 1.26 -7.88 -13.99
CA ALA A 112 2.14 -8.99 -14.34
C ALA A 112 2.61 -9.78 -13.10
N LEU A 113 2.98 -9.06 -12.03
CA LEU A 113 3.34 -9.66 -10.74
C LEU A 113 2.17 -10.48 -10.18
N GLY A 114 0.98 -9.88 -10.11
CA GLY A 114 -0.21 -10.54 -9.59
C GLY A 114 -0.59 -11.80 -10.38
N ARG A 115 -0.48 -11.79 -11.72
CA ARG A 115 -0.71 -13.00 -12.53
C ARG A 115 0.33 -14.08 -12.28
N ALA A 116 1.59 -13.71 -12.06
CA ALA A 116 2.63 -14.67 -11.71
C ALA A 116 2.35 -15.32 -10.35
N TYR A 117 2.00 -14.51 -9.34
CA TYR A 117 1.59 -14.98 -8.02
C TYR A 117 0.39 -15.94 -8.11
N GLU A 118 -0.67 -15.51 -8.81
CA GLU A 118 -1.91 -16.28 -8.92
C GLU A 118 -1.67 -17.65 -9.56
N LYS A 119 -0.81 -17.69 -10.59
CA LYS A 119 -0.43 -18.94 -11.24
C LYS A 119 0.39 -19.85 -10.32
N GLU A 120 1.36 -19.30 -9.59
CA GLU A 120 2.26 -20.09 -8.74
C GLU A 120 1.56 -20.64 -7.50
N ARG A 121 0.61 -19.89 -6.94
CA ARG A 121 -0.15 -20.27 -5.73
C ARG A 121 -1.43 -21.05 -6.01
N ASP A 122 -1.70 -21.39 -7.28
CA ASP A 122 -2.98 -21.99 -7.70
C ASP A 122 -4.18 -21.19 -7.16
N PHE A 123 -4.11 -19.87 -7.36
CA PHE A 123 -5.07 -18.93 -6.82
C PHE A 123 -6.39 -18.97 -7.59
N HIS A 124 -7.50 -19.03 -6.84
CA HIS A 124 -8.84 -19.08 -7.40
C HIS A 124 -9.63 -17.81 -7.01
N PRO A 125 -9.87 -16.88 -7.97
CA PRO A 125 -10.76 -15.75 -7.74
C PRO A 125 -12.17 -16.21 -7.38
N THR A 126 -12.89 -15.39 -6.63
CA THR A 126 -14.29 -15.65 -6.25
C THR A 126 -15.19 -14.50 -6.69
N THR A 127 -16.48 -14.61 -6.41
CA THR A 127 -17.46 -13.55 -6.65
C THR A 127 -18.17 -13.24 -5.34
N ILE A 128 -18.17 -11.98 -4.93
CA ILE A 128 -18.93 -11.50 -3.77
C ILE A 128 -19.97 -10.50 -4.26
N ILE A 129 -21.26 -10.82 -4.08
CA ILE A 129 -22.39 -9.96 -4.44
C ILE A 129 -22.26 -9.47 -5.91
N GLY A 130 -21.94 -10.39 -6.82
CA GLY A 130 -21.80 -10.11 -8.25
C GLY A 130 -20.50 -9.43 -8.68
N ALA A 131 -19.62 -9.04 -7.75
CA ALA A 131 -18.32 -8.45 -8.08
C ALA A 131 -17.21 -9.53 -8.12
N PRO A 132 -16.43 -9.64 -9.21
CA PRO A 132 -15.20 -10.43 -9.22
C PRO A 132 -14.29 -9.96 -8.09
N THR A 133 -13.86 -10.88 -7.24
CA THR A 133 -13.15 -10.57 -6.01
C THR A 133 -11.89 -11.41 -5.89
N LYS A 134 -10.78 -10.75 -5.57
CA LYS A 134 -9.52 -11.40 -5.21
C LYS A 134 -9.21 -11.13 -3.74
N ILE A 135 -8.88 -12.18 -2.98
CA ILE A 135 -8.54 -12.09 -1.56
C ILE A 135 -7.15 -12.67 -1.35
N TYR A 136 -6.19 -11.84 -0.96
CA TYR A 136 -4.81 -12.28 -0.74
C TYR A 136 -4.46 -12.29 0.74
N ASP A 137 -3.55 -13.19 1.10
CA ASP A 137 -2.73 -13.01 2.29
C ASP A 137 -1.69 -11.92 2.01
N MET A 138 -1.67 -10.86 2.82
CA MET A 138 -0.78 -9.73 2.57
C MET A 138 0.69 -10.13 2.72
N ARG A 139 1.02 -11.03 3.66
CA ARG A 139 2.41 -11.44 3.85
C ARG A 139 2.92 -12.23 2.67
N ASP A 140 2.21 -13.30 2.28
CA ASP A 140 2.62 -14.14 1.15
C ASP A 140 2.70 -13.34 -0.16
N LEU A 141 1.73 -12.46 -0.44
CA LEU A 141 1.75 -11.65 -1.66
C LEU A 141 2.90 -10.64 -1.68
N VAL A 142 3.16 -9.94 -0.56
CA VAL A 142 4.25 -8.97 -0.49
C VAL A 142 5.61 -9.67 -0.60
N ASP A 143 5.79 -10.79 0.11
CA ASP A 143 7.04 -11.55 0.07
C ASP A 143 7.31 -12.14 -1.32
N PHE A 144 6.28 -12.66 -1.98
CA PHE A 144 6.35 -13.06 -3.38
C PHE A 144 6.74 -11.87 -4.27
N GLY A 145 6.08 -10.72 -4.09
CA GLY A 145 6.35 -9.52 -4.87
C GLY A 145 7.78 -9.00 -4.71
N THR A 146 8.32 -9.02 -3.49
CA THR A 146 9.70 -8.61 -3.21
C THR A 146 10.69 -9.49 -3.99
N ASN A 147 10.50 -10.80 -3.95
CA ASN A 147 11.33 -11.75 -4.70
C ASN A 147 11.17 -11.59 -6.22
N TYR A 148 9.94 -11.34 -6.67
CA TYR A 148 9.64 -11.11 -8.09
C TYR A 148 10.39 -9.89 -8.64
N PHE A 149 10.43 -8.78 -7.90
CA PHE A 149 11.16 -7.58 -8.30
C PHE A 149 12.68 -7.77 -8.25
N GLN A 150 13.20 -8.51 -7.29
CA GLN A 150 14.64 -8.78 -7.20
C GLN A 150 15.19 -9.67 -8.33
N THR A 151 14.33 -10.51 -8.92
CA THR A 151 14.74 -11.50 -9.92
C THR A 151 14.53 -11.04 -11.36
N LYS A 152 13.67 -10.03 -11.58
CA LYS A 152 13.50 -9.39 -12.88
C LYS A 152 14.33 -8.12 -12.92
N ASN A 153 15.25 -8.01 -13.88
CA ASN A 153 15.92 -6.74 -14.16
C ASN A 153 14.85 -5.75 -14.63
N HIS A 154 14.54 -4.76 -13.79
CA HIS A 154 13.62 -3.67 -14.04
C HIS A 154 14.36 -2.44 -14.56
#